data_AF-A0A924QNQ7-F1
#
_entry.id   AF-A0A924QNQ7-F1
#
_cell.length_a   1.000
_cell.length_b   1.000
_cell.length_c   1.000
_cell.angle_alpha   90.00
_cell.angle_beta   90.00
_cell.angle_gamma   90.00
#
_symmetry.space_group_name_H-M   'P 1'
#
loop_
_entity.id
_entity.type
_entity.pdbx_description
1 polymer ?
#
loop_
_entity_poly.entity_id
_entity_poly.type
_entity_poly.pdbx_seq_one_letter_code
_entity_poly.pdbx_strand_id
1 'polypeptide(L)'
;MMSLRMNRHLLSICTLALLLATHCAVIAQPYATIDLDKSKPKQYENRSLRSEKTGDKKLTANKRLFQNTFTHFNYYFNANNKINDIVSRAKA
;
A
#
# COMPACT_ATOMS: atom_id res chain seq x y z
N MET A 1 17.61 25.17 36.27
CA MET A 1 16.66 24.77 35.20
C MET A 1 17.32 24.05 34.00
N MET A 2 18.63 24.17 33.77
CA MET A 2 19.33 23.57 32.62
C MET A 2 19.58 22.04 32.74
N SER A 3 19.75 21.52 33.95
CA SER A 3 19.97 20.08 34.22
C SER A 3 18.75 19.19 33.89
N LEU A 4 17.51 19.64 34.18
CA LEU A 4 16.30 18.89 33.81
C LEU A 4 16.11 18.78 32.29
N ARG A 5 16.54 19.80 31.52
CA ARG A 5 16.41 19.82 30.06
C ARG A 5 17.39 18.85 29.41
N MET A 6 18.62 18.79 29.90
CA MET A 6 19.66 17.84 29.46
C MET A 6 19.25 16.38 29.72
N ASN A 7 18.65 16.07 30.88
CA ASN A 7 18.16 14.72 31.19
C ASN A 7 17.01 14.27 30.28
N ARG A 8 16.15 15.19 29.83
CA ARG A 8 15.08 14.87 28.88
C ARG A 8 15.64 14.54 27.49
N HIS A 9 16.65 15.27 27.03
CA HIS A 9 17.33 14.96 25.77
C HIS A 9 18.12 13.65 25.86
N LEU A 10 18.81 13.40 26.98
CA LEU A 10 19.49 12.12 27.22
C LEU A 10 18.50 10.96 27.18
N LEU A 11 17.36 11.08 27.87
CA LEU A 11 16.31 10.08 27.87
C LEU A 11 15.76 9.85 26.46
N SER A 12 15.49 10.91 25.71
CA SER A 12 15.03 10.82 24.32
C SER A 12 16.05 10.12 23.41
N ILE A 13 17.34 10.43 23.55
CA ILE A 13 18.42 9.76 22.80
C ILE A 13 18.50 8.28 23.16
N CYS A 14 18.41 7.93 24.44
CA CYS A 14 18.38 6.54 24.90
C CYS A 14 17.16 5.79 24.36
N THR A 15 15.97 6.40 24.37
CA THR A 15 14.76 5.76 23.81
C THR A 15 14.85 5.57 22.31
N LEU A 16 15.41 6.54 21.58
CA LEU A 16 15.60 6.43 20.13
C LEU A 16 16.62 5.35 19.77
N ALA A 17 17.73 5.27 20.52
CA ALA A 17 18.73 4.22 20.37
C ALA A 17 18.15 2.82 20.64
N LEU A 18 17.29 2.68 21.66
CA LEU A 18 16.60 1.43 21.97
C LEU A 18 15.65 1.00 20.85
N LEU A 19 14.86 1.93 20.31
CA LEU A 19 13.96 1.65 19.18
C LEU A 19 14.74 1.23 17.92
N LEU A 20 15.83 1.93 17.60
CA LEU A 20 16.70 1.60 16.47
C LEU A 20 17.38 0.23 16.61
N ALA A 21 17.79 -0.14 17.83
CA ALA A 21 18.40 -1.45 18.10
C ALA A 21 17.43 -2.61 17.92
N THR A 22 16.12 -2.40 18.11
CA THR A 22 15.10 -3.46 17.96
C THR A 22 14.74 -3.80 16.51
N HIS A 23 15.26 -3.08 15.51
CA HIS A 23 14.95 -3.31 14.09
C HIS A 23 15.90 -4.29 13.38
N CYS A 24 16.88 -4.88 14.07
CA CYS A 24 17.93 -5.68 13.41
C CYS A 24 17.48 -7.09 12.99
N ALA A 25 16.29 -7.54 13.39
CA ALA A 25 15.76 -8.85 13.02
C ALA A 25 14.36 -8.70 12.41
N VAL A 26 14.29 -8.48 11.10
CA VAL A 26 13.05 -8.67 10.35
C VAL A 26 12.83 -10.18 10.23
N ILE A 27 12.32 -10.79 11.30
CA ILE A 27 11.84 -12.16 11.27
C ILE A 27 10.50 -12.12 10.54
N ALA A 28 10.49 -12.57 9.28
CA ALA A 28 9.23 -12.79 8.57
C ALA A 28 8.35 -13.74 9.37
N GLN A 29 7.03 -13.52 9.36
CA GLN A 29 6.10 -14.41 10.05
C GLN A 29 6.33 -15.86 9.56
N PRO A 30 6.80 -16.78 10.41
CA PRO A 30 6.92 -18.17 10.02
C PRO A 30 5.50 -18.66 9.67
N TYR A 31 5.41 -19.49 8.62
CA TYR A 31 4.13 -19.99 8.07
C TYR A 31 3.23 -18.96 7.37
N ALA A 32 3.70 -17.74 7.07
CA ALA A 32 2.97 -16.81 6.20
C ALA A 32 2.99 -17.21 4.71
N THR A 33 3.83 -18.17 4.32
CA THR A 33 3.82 -18.75 2.98
C THR A 33 2.62 -19.68 2.83
N ILE A 34 1.59 -19.20 2.14
CA ILE A 34 0.48 -20.04 1.71
C ILE A 34 0.93 -20.82 0.48
N ASP A 35 1.18 -22.11 0.65
CA ASP A 35 1.38 -23.03 -0.47
C ASP A 35 0.04 -23.25 -1.18
N LEU A 36 -0.17 -22.48 -2.26
CA LEU A 36 -1.39 -22.52 -3.05
C LEU A 36 -1.61 -23.86 -3.76
N ASP A 37 -0.60 -24.72 -3.87
CA ASP A 37 -0.74 -26.01 -4.53
C ASP A 37 -1.18 -27.09 -3.52
N LYS A 38 -0.68 -27.04 -2.28
CA LYS A 38 -1.06 -28.00 -1.23
C LYS A 38 -2.34 -27.66 -0.48
N SER A 39 -2.68 -26.39 -0.35
CA SER A 39 -3.75 -25.92 0.56
C SER A 39 -4.92 -25.22 -0.13
N LYS A 40 -4.93 -25.11 -1.47
CA LYS A 40 -6.05 -24.47 -2.18
C LYS A 40 -7.32 -25.32 -2.02
N PRO A 41 -8.40 -24.76 -1.46
CA PRO A 41 -9.68 -25.45 -1.36
C PRO A 41 -10.20 -25.85 -2.75
N LYS A 42 -10.82 -27.02 -2.87
CA LYS A 42 -11.38 -27.56 -4.14
C LYS A 42 -12.27 -26.54 -4.88
N GLN A 43 -13.02 -25.72 -4.16
CA GLN A 43 -13.89 -24.68 -4.72
C GLN A 43 -13.15 -23.55 -5.48
N TYR A 44 -11.82 -23.42 -5.31
CA TYR A 44 -11.01 -22.39 -5.96
C TYR A 44 -9.99 -22.94 -6.95
N GLU A 45 -9.90 -24.27 -7.13
CA GLU A 45 -8.93 -24.93 -8.00
C GLU A 45 -9.06 -24.46 -9.46
N ASN A 46 -10.29 -24.43 -9.99
CA ASN A 46 -10.59 -24.02 -11.37
C ASN A 46 -11.20 -22.61 -11.47
N ARG A 47 -11.09 -21.79 -10.41
CA ARG A 47 -11.65 -20.45 -10.40
C ARG A 47 -10.67 -19.47 -11.02
N SER A 48 -10.96 -19.01 -12.23
CA SER A 48 -10.21 -17.89 -12.84
C SER A 48 -10.41 -16.59 -12.07
N LEU A 49 -9.32 -15.86 -11.89
CA LEU A 49 -9.32 -14.59 -11.18
C LEU A 49 -10.09 -13.54 -11.98
N ARG A 50 -10.64 -12.55 -11.28
CA ARG A 50 -11.40 -11.47 -11.93
C ARG A 50 -10.50 -10.59 -12.80
N SER A 51 -9.21 -10.51 -12.48
CA SER A 51 -8.17 -9.84 -13.28
C SER A 51 -7.91 -10.56 -14.60
N GLU A 52 -7.84 -11.89 -14.57
CA GLU A 52 -7.60 -12.74 -15.75
C GLU A 52 -8.78 -12.71 -16.72
N LYS A 53 -10.00 -12.51 -16.21
CA LYS A 53 -11.22 -12.35 -17.03
C LYS A 53 -11.31 -11.01 -17.77
N THR A 54 -10.26 -10.21 -17.74
CA THR A 54 -10.23 -8.90 -18.40
C THR A 54 -10.01 -9.10 -19.89
N GLY A 55 -11.06 -8.93 -20.69
CA GLY A 55 -11.03 -9.10 -22.15
C GLY A 55 -12.03 -10.12 -22.65
N ASP A 56 -12.36 -11.13 -21.84
CA ASP A 56 -13.27 -12.22 -22.20
C ASP A 56 -14.70 -11.75 -22.51
N LYS A 57 -15.15 -10.65 -21.89
CA LYS A 57 -16.51 -10.13 -22.04
C LYS A 57 -16.54 -8.61 -22.12
N LYS A 58 -17.39 -8.10 -23.02
CA LYS A 58 -17.70 -6.66 -23.11
C LYS A 58 -18.25 -6.16 -21.76
N LEU A 59 -17.80 -4.97 -21.36
CA LEU A 59 -18.33 -4.29 -20.18
C LEU A 59 -19.83 -3.98 -20.38
N THR A 60 -20.67 -4.48 -19.49
CA THR A 60 -22.12 -4.17 -19.43
C THR A 60 -22.35 -2.70 -19.10
N ALA A 61 -23.49 -2.13 -19.52
CA ALA A 61 -23.81 -0.70 -19.36
C ALA A 61 -23.58 -0.17 -17.92
N ASN A 62 -24.09 -0.86 -16.90
CA ASN A 62 -23.91 -0.44 -15.50
C ASN A 62 -22.44 -0.43 -15.07
N LYS A 63 -21.66 -1.42 -15.53
CA LYS A 63 -20.23 -1.51 -15.24
C LYS A 63 -19.44 -0.42 -15.96
N ARG A 64 -19.85 -0.05 -17.18
CA ARG A 64 -19.28 1.10 -17.92
C ARG A 64 -19.57 2.41 -17.22
N LEU A 65 -20.81 2.63 -16.79
CA LEU A 65 -21.20 3.84 -16.05
C LEU A 65 -20.32 3.99 -14.81
N PHE A 66 -20.25 2.97 -13.96
CA PHE A 66 -19.44 3.01 -12.75
C PHE A 66 -17.94 3.23 -13.03
N GLN A 67 -17.37 2.55 -14.03
CA GLN A 67 -15.97 2.77 -14.43
C GLN A 67 -15.73 4.21 -14.91
N ASN A 68 -16.63 4.75 -15.73
CA ASN A 68 -16.50 6.10 -16.27
C ASN A 68 -16.77 7.19 -15.21
N THR A 69 -17.60 6.93 -14.20
CA THR A 69 -17.96 7.95 -13.19
C THR A 69 -17.12 7.87 -11.93
N PHE A 70 -16.71 6.69 -11.49
CA PHE A 70 -15.92 6.54 -10.26
C PHE A 70 -14.44 6.35 -10.54
N THR A 71 -14.09 5.36 -11.37
CA THR A 71 -12.68 5.03 -11.60
C THR A 71 -12.00 6.09 -12.46
N HIS A 72 -12.60 6.51 -13.56
CA HIS A 72 -12.03 7.52 -14.44
C HIS A 72 -11.92 8.88 -13.75
N PHE A 73 -12.95 9.34 -13.02
CA PHE A 73 -12.84 10.59 -12.28
C PHE A 73 -11.76 10.53 -11.19
N ASN A 74 -11.67 9.44 -10.42
CA ASN A 74 -10.58 9.32 -9.44
C ASN A 74 -9.20 9.33 -10.09
N TYR A 75 -9.01 8.57 -11.18
CA TYR A 75 -7.71 8.49 -11.81
C TYR A 75 -7.36 9.78 -12.53
N TYR A 76 -8.27 10.33 -13.31
CA TYR A 76 -8.05 11.55 -14.11
C TYR A 76 -7.89 12.79 -13.22
N PHE A 77 -8.79 12.99 -12.24
CA PHE A 77 -8.72 14.14 -11.34
C PHE A 77 -7.49 14.07 -10.43
N ASN A 78 -7.23 12.92 -9.80
CA ASN A 78 -6.08 12.80 -8.89
C ASN A 78 -4.75 12.77 -9.65
N ALA A 79 -4.68 12.16 -10.83
CA ALA A 79 -3.47 12.18 -11.64
C ALA A 79 -3.18 13.59 -12.16
N ASN A 80 -4.19 14.33 -12.62
CA ASN A 80 -3.99 15.72 -13.08
C ASN A 80 -3.48 16.61 -11.94
N ASN A 81 -4.09 16.51 -10.75
CA ASN A 81 -3.62 17.24 -9.58
C ASN A 81 -2.18 16.85 -9.19
N LYS A 82 -1.84 15.55 -9.27
CA LYS A 82 -0.50 15.05 -8.96
C LYS A 82 0.54 15.46 -10.00
N ILE A 83 0.19 15.51 -11.28
CA ILE A 83 1.05 16.02 -12.35
C ILE A 83 1.30 17.51 -12.15
N ASN A 84 0.25 18.29 -11.87
CA ASN A 84 0.39 19.73 -11.62
C ASN A 84 1.28 20.01 -10.40
N ASP A 85 1.15 19.22 -9.33
CA ASP A 85 2.02 19.31 -8.15
C ASP A 85 3.50 19.00 -8.48
N ILE A 86 3.75 17.96 -9.29
CA ILE A 86 5.11 17.64 -9.75
C ILE A 86 5.68 18.79 -10.59
N VAL A 87 4.89 19.32 -11.52
CA VAL A 87 5.31 20.45 -12.37
C VAL A 87 5.57 21.71 -11.55
N SER A 88 4.74 22.02 -10.54
CA SER A 88 4.98 23.17 -9.67
C SER A 88 6.25 23.01 -8.84
N ARG A 89 6.54 21.80 -8.35
CA ARG A 89 7.79 21.51 -7.62
C ARG A 89 9.03 21.56 -8.52
N ALA A 90 8.89 21.18 -9.79
CA ALA A 90 10.00 21.22 -10.74
C ALA A 90 10.32 22.65 -11.25
N LYS A 91 9.39 23.59 -11.08
CA LYS A 91 9.56 25.01 -11.43
C LYS A 91 10.11 25.87 -10.28
N ALA A 92 10.03 25.38 -9.04
CA ALA A 92 10.59 26.03 -7.85
C ALA A 92 12.06 25.69 -7.69
#